data_AF-A0A7Y4H8A8-F1
#
_entry.id   AF-A0A7Y4H8A8-F1
#
_cell.length_a   1.000
_cell.length_b   1.000
_cell.length_c   1.000
_cell.angle_alpha   90.00
_cell.angle_beta   90.00
_cell.angle_gamma   90.00
#
_symmetry.space_group_name_H-M   'P 1'
#
loop_
_entity.id
_entity.type
_entity.pdbx_description
1 polymer ?
#
loop_
_entity_poly.entity_id
_entity_poly.type
_entity_poly.pdbx_seq_one_letter_code
_entity_poly.pdbx_strand_id
1 'polypeptide(L)' 'MRWLKFTAAGRTYWGIVEGECVITVDGDPFGEWQRGTQSHALRDVKIELALRPKSVLRIRTGAGAGSR' A
#
# COMPACT_ATOMS: atom_id res chain seq x y z
N MET A 1 -9.68 -0.59 3.08
CA MET A 1 -8.46 -1.33 3.47
C MET A 1 -7.23 -0.49 3.18
N ARG A 2 -6.25 -0.48 4.08
CA ARG A 2 -4.99 0.27 3.91
C ARG A 2 -3.85 -0.72 3.70
N TRP A 3 -3.27 -0.75 2.52
CA TRP A 3 -2.13 -1.62 2.20
C TRP A 3 -0.82 -0.91 2.45
N LEU A 4 0.17 -1.70 2.84
CA LEU A 4 1.52 -1.23 3.09
C LEU A 4 2.53 -2.28 2.64
N LYS A 5 3.62 -1.83 2.04
CA LYS A 5 4.87 -2.60 1.98
C LYS A 5 5.72 -2.18 3.17
N PHE A 6 6.26 -3.12 3.93
CA PHE A 6 7.05 -2.80 5.12
C PHE A 6 8.20 -3.77 5.31
N THR A 7 9.23 -3.32 6.03
CA THR A 7 10.34 -4.18 6.45
C THR A 7 10.28 -4.40 7.96
N ALA A 8 10.34 -5.66 8.37
CA ALA A 8 10.42 -6.12 9.76
C ALA A 8 11.51 -7.19 9.88
N ALA A 9 12.36 -7.10 10.90
CA ALA A 9 13.47 -8.03 11.12
C ALA A 9 14.32 -8.30 9.85
N GLY A 10 14.57 -7.26 9.05
CA GLY A 10 15.38 -7.33 7.82
C GLY A 10 14.67 -7.99 6.62
N ARG A 11 13.41 -8.39 6.74
CA ARG A 11 12.60 -8.96 5.65
C ARG A 11 11.49 -8.03 5.25
N THR A 12 11.16 -8.00 3.96
CA THR A 12 10.13 -7.12 3.40
C THR A 12 8.87 -7.89 3.07
N TYR A 13 7.73 -7.33 3.46
CA TYR A 13 6.42 -7.95 3.39
C TYR A 13 5.41 -6.99 2.77
N TRP A 14 4.32 -7.55 2.26
CA TRP A 14 3.06 -6.85 2.10
C TRP A 14 2.19 -7.06 3.34
N GLY A 15 1.36 -6.08 3.65
CA GLY A 15 0.41 -6.21 4.75
C GLY A 15 -0.73 -5.22 4.71
N ILE A 16 -1.72 -5.49 5.56
CA ILE A 16 -2.91 -4.68 5.75
C ILE A 16 -2.85 -4.04 7.13
N VAL A 17 -3.03 -2.72 7.16
CA VAL A 17 -3.00 -1.94 8.39
C VAL A 17 -4.37 -1.98 9.08
N GLU A 18 -4.37 -2.45 10.33
CA GLU A 18 -5.53 -2.56 11.20
C GLU A 18 -5.20 -1.98 12.57
N GLY A 19 -5.89 -0.90 12.94
CA GLY A 19 -5.51 -0.11 14.12
C GLY A 19 -4.05 0.33 14.06
N GLU A 20 -3.30 -0.04 15.10
CA GLU A 20 -1.88 0.27 15.30
C GLU A 20 -0.94 -0.87 14.87
N CYS A 21 -1.46 -1.87 14.14
CA CYS A 21 -0.70 -3.03 13.68
C CYS A 21 -0.81 -3.20 12.16
N VAL A 22 0.14 -3.93 11.60
CA VAL A 22 0.11 -4.43 10.23
C VAL A 22 0.11 -5.97 10.25
N ILE A 23 -0.87 -6.55 9.57
CA ILE A 23 -1.00 -8.00 9.40
C ILE A 23 -0.29 -8.37 8.10
N THR A 24 0.61 -9.35 8.15
CA THR A 24 1.29 -9.82 6.94
C THR A 24 0.30 -10.42 5.96
N VAL A 25 0.59 -10.30 4.68
CA VAL A 25 -0.18 -10.91 3.60
C VAL A 25 0.73 -11.79 2.76
N ASP A 26 0.24 -12.98 2.43
CA ASP A 26 0.83 -13.84 1.42
C ASP A 26 0.27 -13.43 0.04
N GLY A 27 1.14 -13.02 -0.87
CA GLY A 27 0.78 -12.44 -2.17
C GLY A 27 1.08 -10.94 -2.25
N ASP A 28 0.28 -10.20 -3.03
CA ASP A 28 0.46 -8.77 -3.25
C ASP A 28 -0.87 -8.03 -3.49
N PRO A 29 -0.88 -6.68 -3.44
CA PRO A 29 -2.12 -5.90 -3.56
C PRO A 29 -2.81 -5.94 -4.93
N PHE A 30 -2.14 -6.43 -5.98
CA PHE A 30 -2.63 -6.43 -7.37
C PHE A 30 -3.02 -7.82 -7.86
N GLY A 31 -2.64 -8.86 -7.14
CA GLY A 31 -2.94 -10.25 -7.45
C GLY A 31 -3.86 -10.93 -6.44
N GLU A 32 -3.83 -12.25 -6.45
CA GLU A 32 -4.42 -13.05 -5.38
C GLU A 32 -3.61 -12.89 -4.11
N TRP A 33 -4.33 -12.80 -2.99
CA TRP A 33 -3.69 -12.65 -1.69
C TRP A 33 -4.48 -13.38 -0.62
N GLN A 34 -3.76 -13.81 0.41
CA GLN A 34 -4.33 -14.43 1.60
C GLN A 34 -3.81 -13.71 2.84
N ARG A 35 -4.70 -13.54 3.81
CA ARG A 35 -4.35 -12.94 5.09
C ARG A 35 -3.41 -13.89 5.84
N GLY A 36 -2.21 -13.41 6.17
CA GLY A 36 -1.26 -14.15 6.98
C GLY A 36 -1.63 -14.14 8.46
N THR A 37 -0.85 -14.89 9.24
CA THR A 37 -1.03 -15.03 10.69
C THR A 37 -0.12 -14.11 11.50
N GLN A 38 0.92 -13.53 10.88
CA GLN A 38 1.86 -12.66 11.56
C GLN A 38 1.35 -11.22 11.63
N SER A 39 1.60 -10.57 12.77
CA SER A 39 1.24 -9.19 13.04
C SER A 39 2.45 -8.45 13.59
N HIS A 40 2.64 -7.21 13.15
CA HIS A 40 3.69 -6.32 13.65
C HIS A 40 3.06 -5.00 14.08
N ALA A 41 3.50 -4.43 15.21
CA ALA A 41 3.08 -3.08 15.57
C ALA A 41 3.67 -2.08 14.56
N LEU A 42 2.90 -1.07 14.15
CA LEU A 42 3.32 -0.09 13.16
C LEU A 42 4.58 0.68 13.59
N ARG A 43 4.74 0.90 14.90
CA ARG A 43 5.93 1.55 15.48
C ARG A 43 7.21 0.73 15.33
N ASP A 44 7.09 -0.58 15.12
CA ASP A 44 8.22 -1.53 15.10
C ASP A 44 8.61 -1.93 13.66
N VAL A 45 7.96 -1.36 12.64
CA VAL A 45 8.24 -1.64 11.23
C VAL A 45 8.73 -0.41 10.50
N LYS A 46 9.58 -0.64 9.50
CA LYS A 46 9.92 0.40 8.53
C LYS A 46 8.86 0.40 7.44
N ILE A 47 8.12 1.50 7.33
CA ILE A 47 7.18 1.75 6.23
C ILE A 47 8.00 1.94 4.94
N GLU A 48 7.83 1.04 3.99
CA GLU A 48 8.43 1.15 2.67
C GLU A 48 7.46 1.80 1.70
N LEU A 49 7.99 2.35 0.61
CA LEU A 49 7.13 2.85 -0.46
C LEU A 49 6.37 1.65 -1.05
N ALA A 50 5.05 1.63 -0.85
CA ALA A 50 4.19 0.53 -1.31
C ALA A 50 4.39 0.27 -2.81
N LEU A 51 4.44 1.32 -3.62
CA LEU A 51 4.53 1.22 -5.07
C LEU A 51 5.68 2.04 -5.63
N ARG A 52 6.48 1.43 -6.48
CA ARG A 52 7.40 2.13 -7.41
C ARG A 52 6.74 2.15 -8.80
N PRO A 53 5.79 3.05 -9.06
CA PRO A 53 5.12 3.10 -10.36
C PRO A 53 6.11 3.47 -11.46
N LYS A 54 6.02 2.82 -12.63
CA LYS A 54 6.81 3.18 -13.82
C LYS A 54 6.36 4.53 -14.42
N SER A 55 5.08 4.87 -14.25
CA SER A 55 4.49 6.14 -14.69
C SER A 55 3.26 6.46 -13.85
N VAL A 56 2.95 7.75 -13.68
CA VAL A 56 1.72 8.23 -13.03
C VAL A 56 0.99 9.14 -14.00
N LEU A 57 -0.26 8.80 -14.36
CA LEU A 57 -1.08 9.65 -15.21
C LEU A 57 -1.62 10.82 -14.38
N ARG A 58 -1.32 12.05 -14.82
CA ARG A 58 -1.91 13.28 -14.27
C ARG A 58 -3.09 13.70 -15.14
N ILE A 59 -4.29 13.66 -14.59
CA ILE A 59 -5.48 14.21 -15.25
C ILE A 59 -5.55 15.71 -14.94
N ARG A 60 -5.70 16.54 -15.97
CA ARG A 60 -5.97 17.98 -15.83
C ARG A 60 -7.45 18.22 -16.10
N THR A 61 -8.19 18.70 -15.11
CA THR A 61 -9.57 19.14 -15.31
C THR A 61 -9.56 20.48 -16.05
N GLY A 62 -10.16 20.55 -17.24
CA GLY A 62 -10.33 21.79 -17.99
C GLY A 62 -11.56 22.56 -17.49
N ALA A 63 -11.39 23.84 -17.17
CA ALA A 63 -12.51 24.72 -16.86
C ALA A 63 -13.29 25.04 -18.15
N GLY A 64 -14.58 24.71 -18.14
CA GLY A 64 -15.67 25.17 -19.00
C GLY A 64 -15.33 25.73 -20.38
N ALA A 65 -15.62 24.94 -21.42
CA ALA A 65 -15.99 25.50 -22.71
C ALA A 65 -17.35 26.21 -22.56
N GLY A 66 -17.32 27.50 -22.25
CA GLY A 66 -18.49 28.36 -22.45
C GLY A 66 -18.71 28.53 -23.94
N SER A 67 -19.70 27.82 -24.50
CA SER A 67 -20.22 28.11 -25.84
C SER A 67 -20.99 29.43 -25.79
N ARG A 68 -20.55 30.41 -26.57
CA ARG A 68 -21.38 31.50 -27.08
C ARG A 68 -21.90 31.12 -28.45
#